data_AF-A0A7W9DAG6-F1
#
_entry.id   AF-A0A7W9DAG6-F1
#
_cell.length_a   1.000
_cell.length_b   1.000
_cell.length_c   1.000
_cell.angle_alpha   90.00
_cell.angle_beta   90.00
_cell.angle_gamma   90.00
#
_symmetry.space_group_name_H-M   'P 1'
#
loop_
_entity.id
_entity.type
_entity.pdbx_description
1 polymer ?
#
loop_
_entity_poly.entity_id
_entity_poly.type
_entity_poly.pdbx_seq_one_letter_code
_entity_poly.pdbx_strand_id
1 'polypeptide(L)'
;MDPRDISERRESPLFTGNYSVESGRDGEWHVVDIPAFRAMKNYICPGCHRDITPGTAHKVAWRSDHWSGEEKSAAERRHWHLKCWASHGTRH
;
A
#
# COMPACT_ATOMS: atom_id res chain seq x y z
N MET A 1 -38.43 14.60 2.11
CA MET A 1 -37.32 13.70 2.49
C MET A 1 -36.28 13.76 1.39
N ASP A 2 -35.07 14.22 1.73
CA ASP A 2 -33.95 14.45 0.82
C ASP A 2 -33.04 13.19 0.81
N PRO A 3 -32.74 12.58 -0.35
CA PRO A 3 -31.93 11.35 -0.42
C PRO A 3 -30.41 11.59 -0.58
N ARG A 4 -29.85 12.71 -0.11
CA ARG A 4 -28.39 12.98 -0.20
C ARG A 4 -27.53 12.29 0.88
N ASP A 5 -28.06 11.26 1.55
CA ASP A 5 -27.39 10.60 2.68
C ASP A 5 -27.33 9.08 2.46
N ILE A 6 -26.33 8.62 1.71
CA ILE A 6 -25.73 7.30 1.94
C ILE A 6 -24.23 7.40 1.64
N SER A 7 -23.48 8.02 2.57
CA SER A 7 -22.03 7.82 2.72
C SER A 7 -21.68 6.37 3.12
N GLU A 8 -22.48 5.39 2.69
CA GLU A 8 -22.36 3.96 2.97
C GLU A 8 -21.44 3.28 1.95
N ARG A 9 -20.24 3.83 1.75
CA ARG A 9 -19.09 2.98 1.41
C ARG A 9 -18.79 2.13 2.64
N ARG A 10 -19.60 1.10 2.82
CA ARG A 10 -19.43 0.05 3.80
C ARG A 10 -18.42 -0.95 3.22
N GLU A 11 -17.22 -0.42 2.96
CA GLU A 11 -16.04 -1.19 2.59
C GLU A 11 -15.66 -2.03 3.81
N SER A 12 -15.80 -3.34 3.62
CA SER A 12 -15.70 -4.34 4.69
C SER A 12 -14.28 -4.35 5.27
N PRO A 13 -14.11 -4.23 6.60
CA PRO A 13 -12.79 -4.15 7.22
C PRO A 13 -12.23 -5.56 7.42
N LEU A 14 -11.79 -6.21 6.34
CA LEU A 14 -10.93 -7.41 6.44
C LEU A 14 -9.43 -7.04 6.42
N PHE A 15 -9.13 -5.75 6.29
CA PHE A 15 -7.85 -5.13 6.62
C PHE A 15 -8.08 -4.02 7.66
N THR A 16 -8.33 -4.38 8.91
CA THR A 16 -8.19 -3.45 10.05
C THR A 16 -6.71 -3.21 10.33
N GLY A 17 -5.97 -2.76 9.32
CA GLY A 17 -4.57 -2.41 9.40
C GLY A 17 -4.42 -1.04 8.81
N ASN A 18 -4.02 -0.06 9.63
CA ASN A 18 -3.82 1.33 9.25
C ASN A 18 -3.05 1.44 7.92
N TYR A 19 -3.78 1.55 6.82
CA TYR A 19 -3.23 1.86 5.51
C TYR A 19 -3.68 3.28 5.14
N SER A 20 -2.79 4.03 4.53
CA SER A 20 -3.11 5.32 3.94
C SER A 20 -3.27 5.14 2.44
N VAL A 21 -4.21 5.86 1.84
CA VAL A 21 -4.32 5.94 0.38
C VAL A 21 -3.41 7.06 -0.10
N GLU A 22 -2.47 6.73 -1.00
CA GLU A 22 -1.59 7.70 -1.65
C GLU A 22 -1.79 7.64 -3.17
N SER A 23 -1.95 8.80 -3.82
CA SER A 23 -2.01 8.91 -5.27
C SER A 23 -0.59 8.89 -5.86
N GLY A 24 -0.28 7.91 -6.70
CA GLY A 24 1.00 7.78 -7.41
C GLY A 24 0.90 8.11 -8.91
N ARG A 25 2.00 7.92 -9.65
CA ARG A 25 2.01 8.10 -11.11
C ARG A 25 1.05 7.13 -11.83
N ASP A 26 0.93 5.90 -11.33
CA ASP A 26 0.17 4.81 -11.95
C ASP A 26 -1.26 4.64 -11.39
N GLY A 27 -1.73 5.56 -10.53
CA GLY A 27 -3.05 5.51 -9.89
C GLY A 27 -2.99 5.59 -8.37
N GLU A 28 -4.08 5.21 -7.70
CA GLU A 28 -4.17 5.19 -6.24
C GLU A 28 -3.60 3.90 -5.64
N TRP A 29 -2.89 4.05 -4.52
CA TRP A 29 -2.23 2.96 -3.82
C TRP A 29 -2.62 2.97 -2.36
N HIS A 30 -2.91 1.79 -1.82
CA HIS A 30 -2.93 1.59 -0.38
C HIS A 30 -1.52 1.35 0.12
N VAL A 31 -1.13 2.03 1.20
CA VAL A 31 0.23 2.05 1.73
C VAL A 31 0.21 1.79 3.22
N VAL A 32 1.04 0.85 3.67
CA VAL A 32 1.25 0.54 5.09
C VAL A 32 2.72 0.73 5.43
N ASP A 33 2.99 1.47 6.51
CA ASP A 33 4.31 1.59 7.08
C ASP A 33 4.66 0.35 7.93
N ILE A 34 5.74 -0.32 7.56
CA ILE A 34 6.30 -1.47 8.27
C ILE A 34 7.51 -0.99 9.07
N PRO A 35 7.42 -0.96 10.40
CA PRO A 35 8.56 -0.61 11.23
C PRO A 35 9.62 -1.72 11.20
N ALA A 36 10.87 -1.35 11.44
CA ALA A 36 12.04 -2.24 11.43
C ALA A 36 11.83 -3.56 12.18
N PHE A 37 11.24 -3.51 13.38
CA PHE A 37 11.01 -4.70 14.21
C PHE A 37 9.98 -5.70 13.64
N ARG A 38 9.13 -5.27 12.69
CA ARG A 38 8.19 -6.15 11.97
C ARG A 38 8.78 -6.72 10.68
N ALA A 39 9.90 -6.17 10.20
CA ALA A 39 10.60 -6.66 9.03
C ALA A 39 11.42 -7.90 9.41
N MET A 40 10.79 -9.07 9.42
CA MET A 40 11.44 -10.34 9.78
C MET A 40 11.90 -11.15 8.57
N LYS A 41 11.52 -10.74 7.36
CA LYS A 41 11.80 -11.44 6.11
C LYS A 41 12.50 -10.51 5.11
N ASN A 42 13.30 -11.11 4.24
CA ASN A 42 13.89 -10.40 3.12
C ASN A 42 12.86 -10.25 1.99
N TYR A 43 12.78 -9.07 1.40
CA TYR A 43 11.92 -8.76 0.27
C TYR A 43 12.68 -7.99 -0.80
N ILE A 44 12.28 -8.09 -2.07
CA ILE A 44 12.91 -7.33 -3.16
C ILE A 44 12.13 -6.05 -3.42
N CYS A 45 12.83 -4.92 -3.37
CA CYS A 45 12.26 -3.62 -3.69
C CYS A 45 12.17 -3.44 -5.22
N PRO A 46 10.97 -3.21 -5.80
CA PRO A 46 10.83 -3.04 -7.25
C PRO A 46 11.40 -1.72 -7.78
N GLY A 47 11.57 -0.69 -6.94
CA GLY A 47 12.13 0.60 -7.36
C GLY A 47 13.64 0.56 -7.61
N CYS A 48 14.38 -0.24 -6.84
CA CYS A 48 15.85 -0.33 -6.95
C CYS A 48 16.37 -1.75 -7.21
N HIS A 49 15.49 -2.76 -7.25
CA HIS A 49 15.81 -4.18 -7.39
C HIS A 49 16.81 -4.71 -6.33
N ARG A 50 16.84 -4.08 -5.16
CA ARG A 50 17.67 -4.49 -4.02
C ARG A 50 16.84 -5.15 -2.93
N ASP A 51 17.50 -6.00 -2.14
CA ASP A 51 16.95 -6.60 -0.95
C ASP A 51 16.63 -5.57 0.14
N ILE A 52 15.50 -5.77 0.80
CA ILE A 52 15.06 -5.12 2.02
C ILE A 52 15.35 -6.11 3.13
N THR A 53 16.46 -5.92 3.82
CA THR A 53 16.91 -6.83 4.87
C THR A 53 15.97 -6.81 6.08
N PRO A 54 15.90 -7.91 6.85
CA PRO A 54 15.23 -7.89 8.15
C PRO A 54 15.77 -6.78 9.05
N GLY A 55 14.89 -6.13 9.81
CA GLY A 55 15.24 -4.95 10.60
C GLY A 55 15.24 -3.63 9.83
N THR A 56 14.92 -3.61 8.53
CA THR A 56 14.80 -2.38 7.75
C THR A 56 13.36 -1.88 7.73
N ALA A 57 13.13 -0.63 8.18
CA ALA A 57 11.84 0.03 8.05
C ALA A 57 11.52 0.29 6.57
N HIS A 58 10.33 -0.10 6.14
CA HIS A 58 9.93 -0.05 4.73
C HIS A 58 8.42 0.12 4.59
N LYS A 59 7.94 0.39 3.38
CA LYS A 59 6.50 0.51 3.08
C LYS A 59 6.02 -0.68 2.28
N VAL A 60 4.79 -1.10 2.53
CA VAL A 60 4.09 -2.09 1.72
C VAL A 60 2.99 -1.37 0.97
N ALA A 61 3.00 -1.48 -0.36
CA ALA A 61 2.02 -0.82 -1.21
C ALA A 61 1.34 -1.82 -2.15
N TRP A 62 0.04 -1.63 -2.35
CA TRP A 62 -0.76 -2.38 -3.34
C TRP A 62 -1.77 -1.45 -4.01
N ARG A 63 -2.27 -1.85 -5.20
CA ARG A 63 -3.19 -1.00 -5.96
C ARG A 63 -4.52 -0.87 -5.23
N SER A 64 -5.04 0.35 -5.17
CA SER A 64 -6.38 0.67 -4.65
C SER A 64 -7.48 0.42 -5.67
N ASP A 65 -7.14 0.11 -6.92
CA ASP A 65 -8.11 -0.06 -7.99
C ASP A 65 -8.83 -1.41 -7.87
N HIS A 66 -10.09 -1.36 -7.42
CA HIS A 66 -10.94 -2.50 -7.04
C HIS A 66 -11.49 -3.33 -8.21
N TRP A 67 -10.94 -3.24 -9.43
CA TRP A 67 -11.50 -3.98 -10.57
C TRP A 67 -11.39 -5.51 -10.43
N SER A 68 -10.37 -5.99 -9.72
CA SER A 68 -10.24 -7.39 -9.34
C SER A 68 -10.28 -7.44 -7.82
N GLY A 69 -11.27 -8.13 -7.25
CA GLY A 69 -11.57 -8.08 -5.81
C GLY A 69 -10.37 -8.11 -4.86
N GLU A 70 -10.58 -7.57 -3.66
CA GLU A 70 -9.57 -7.26 -2.63
C GLU A 70 -8.53 -8.37 -2.37
N GLU A 71 -8.90 -9.63 -2.59
CA GLU A 71 -8.03 -10.80 -2.47
C GLU A 71 -6.87 -10.81 -3.49
N LYS A 72 -7.09 -10.35 -4.73
CA LYS A 72 -6.01 -10.22 -5.71
C LYS A 72 -5.10 -9.03 -5.39
N SER A 73 -5.66 -7.92 -4.93
CA SER A 73 -4.88 -6.75 -4.49
C SER A 73 -3.98 -7.08 -3.30
N ALA A 74 -4.42 -7.97 -2.40
CA ALA A 74 -3.61 -8.47 -1.29
C ALA A 74 -2.45 -9.39 -1.74
N ALA A 75 -2.60 -10.14 -2.82
CA ALA A 75 -1.51 -10.94 -3.41
C ALA A 75 -0.44 -10.06 -4.08
N GLU A 76 -0.80 -8.84 -4.47
CA GLU A 76 0.10 -7.88 -5.12
C GLU A 76 0.76 -6.88 -4.17
N ARG A 77 0.88 -7.22 -2.87
CA ARG A 77 1.62 -6.42 -1.89
C ARG A 77 3.09 -6.33 -2.29
N ARG A 78 3.52 -5.14 -2.67
CA ARG A 78 4.90 -4.84 -3.05
C ARG A 78 5.61 -4.14 -1.88
N HIS A 79 6.82 -4.58 -1.58
CA HIS A 79 7.63 -4.02 -0.51
C HIS A 79 8.60 -2.99 -1.08
N TRP A 80 8.62 -1.79 -0.52
CA TRP A 80 9.42 -0.67 -1.00
C TRP A 80 10.25 -0.08 0.13
N HIS A 81 11.52 0.23 -0.14
CA HIS A 81 12.27 1.14 0.72
C HIS A 81 11.55 2.48 0.85
N LEU A 82 11.62 3.12 2.02
CA LEU A 82 10.99 4.43 2.26
C LEU A 82 11.37 5.47 1.18
N LYS A 83 12.66 5.55 0.84
CA LYS A 83 13.17 6.45 -0.21
C LYS A 83 12.64 6.09 -1.59
N CYS A 84 12.62 4.80 -1.94
CA CYS A 84 12.12 4.35 -3.24
C CYS A 84 10.62 4.61 -3.39
N TRP A 85 9.84 4.47 -2.32
CA TRP A 85 8.43 4.82 -2.30
C TRP A 85 8.20 6.33 -2.48
N ALA A 86 8.94 7.16 -1.76
CA ALA A 86 8.84 8.62 -1.89
C ALA A 86 9.10 9.07 -3.34
N SER A 87 10.15 8.53 -3.99
CA SER A 87 10.43 8.79 -5.41
C SER A 87 9.37 8.23 -6.37
N HIS A 88 8.63 7.20 -5.97
CA HIS A 88 7.56 6.62 -6.77
C HIS A 88 6.26 7.45 -6.72
N GLY A 89 5.93 8.00 -5.55
CA GLY A 89 4.72 8.79 -5.31
C GLY A 89 4.84 10.27 -5.71
N THR A 90 6.07 10.79 -5.86
CA THR A 90 6.27 12.18 -6.27
C THR A 90 5.89 12.36 -7.75
N ARG A 91 4.73 12.97 -8.01
CA ARG A 91 4.46 13.61 -9.31
C ARG A 91 5.31 14.89 -9.38
N HIS A 92 6.23 14.95 -10.33
CA HIS A 92 6.74 16.23 -10.86
C HIS A 92 5.87 16.63 -12.06
#